data_AF-A0A932E3T7-F1
#
_entry.id   AF-A0A932E3T7-F1
#
_cell.length_a   1.000
_cell.length_b   1.000
_cell.length_c   1.000
_cell.angle_alpha   90.00
_cell.angle_beta   90.00
_cell.angle_gamma   90.00
#
_symmetry.space_group_name_H-M   'P 1'
#
loop_
_entity.id
_entity.type
_entity.pdbx_description
1 polymer ?
#
loop_
_entity_poly.entity_id
_entity_poly.type
_entity_poly.pdbx_seq_one_letter_code
_entity_poly.pdbx_strand_id
1 'polypeptide(L)' 'ADSGHARGAGDPGAPSTFLKFRIRGEQVWVDIYRADPTGTEYTLRKTVLLD' A
#
# COMPACT_ATOMS: atom_id res chain seq x y z
N ALA A 1 -2.02 -4.30 12.77
CA ALA A 1 -1.88 -4.19 11.31
C ALA A 1 -0.63 -3.37 11.09
N ASP A 2 0.43 -4.00 10.64
CA ASP A 2 1.68 -3.30 10.34
C ASP A 2 1.48 -2.51 9.04
N SER A 3 2.00 -1.30 9.03
CA SER A 3 1.86 -0.37 7.92
C SER A 3 3.22 0.21 7.52
N GLY A 4 3.45 0.29 6.22
CA GLY A 4 4.68 0.85 5.64
C GLY A 4 4.34 1.93 4.63
N HIS A 5 5.01 3.08 4.75
CA HIS A 5 4.93 4.16 3.78
C HIS A 5 6.12 4.09 2.83
N ALA A 6 5.87 3.85 1.54
CA ALA A 6 6.90 3.84 0.51
C ALA A 6 6.62 4.93 -0.52
N ARG A 7 7.63 5.74 -0.84
CA ARG A 7 7.62 6.62 -2.01
C ARG A 7 8.38 5.91 -3.14
N GLY A 8 7.98 6.13 -4.39
CA GLY A 8 8.73 5.61 -5.54
C GLY A 8 10.19 5.99 -5.38
N ALA A 9 11.09 5.00 -5.33
CA ALA A 9 12.47 5.09 -4.83
C ALA A 9 13.30 6.20 -5.51
N GLY A 10 13.14 7.45 -5.05
CA GLY A 10 13.76 8.64 -5.63
C GLY A 10 12.98 9.32 -6.77
N ASP A 11 11.78 8.84 -7.14
CA ASP A 11 10.92 9.48 -8.15
C ASP A 11 9.96 10.48 -7.47
N PRO A 12 10.14 11.80 -7.66
CA PRO A 12 9.27 12.82 -7.07
C PRO A 12 7.87 12.85 -7.69
N GLY A 13 7.70 12.33 -8.91
CA GLY A 13 6.42 12.26 -9.63
C GLY A 13 5.60 11.02 -9.31
N ALA A 14 6.21 10.01 -8.69
CA ALA A 14 5.50 8.83 -8.23
C ALA A 14 4.63 9.19 -7.01
N PRO A 15 3.30 8.95 -7.04
CA PRO A 15 2.47 9.07 -5.84
C PRO A 15 3.04 8.28 -4.63
N SER A 16 2.57 8.55 -3.43
CA SER A 16 2.91 7.70 -2.27
C SER A 16 2.16 6.37 -2.32
N THR A 17 2.79 5.29 -1.87
CA THR A 17 2.15 3.99 -1.63
C THR A 17 2.06 3.73 -0.13
N PHE A 18 0.88 3.28 0.31
CA PHE A 18 0.65 2.78 1.65
C PHE A 18 0.30 1.29 1.57
N LEU A 19 1.03 0.46 2.32
CA LEU A 19 0.78 -0.98 2.40
C LEU A 19 0.16 -1.31 3.75
N LYS A 20 -0.93 -2.10 3.73
CA LYS A 20 -1.55 -2.64 4.93
C LYS A 20 -1.52 -4.15 4.89
N PHE A 21 -0.87 -4.76 5.89
CA PHE A 21 -0.89 -6.20 6.08
C PHE A 21 -2.13 -6.60 6.88
N ARG A 22 -2.91 -7.54 6.35
CA ARG A 22 -4.00 -8.21 7.06
C ARG A 22 -3.61 -9.67 7.27
N ILE A 23 -3.83 -10.18 8.48
CA ILE A 23 -3.49 -11.56 8.85
C ILE A 23 -4.75 -12.20 9.44
N ARG A 24 -5.09 -13.41 8.97
CA ARG A 24 -6.18 -14.22 9.52
C ARG A 24 -5.78 -15.70 9.48
N GLY A 25 -5.50 -16.28 10.63
CA GLY A 25 -4.92 -17.62 10.71
C GLY A 25 -3.54 -17.61 10.04
N GLU A 26 -3.31 -18.56 9.13
CA GLU A 26 -2.07 -18.68 8.35
C GLU A 26 -2.09 -17.89 7.05
N GLN A 27 -3.20 -17.20 6.72
CA GLN A 27 -3.32 -16.40 5.51
C GLN A 27 -2.91 -14.95 5.77
N VAL A 28 -2.10 -14.40 4.85
CA VAL A 28 -1.63 -13.01 4.88
C VAL A 28 -2.02 -12.31 3.59
N TRP A 29 -2.58 -11.11 3.69
CA TRP A 29 -2.86 -10.23 2.56
C TRP A 29 -2.10 -8.93 2.68
N VAL A 30 -1.73 -8.37 1.53
CA VAL A 30 -1.25 -7.00 1.39
C VAL A 30 -2.26 -6.20 0.59
N ASP A 31 -2.87 -5.23 1.26
CA ASP A 31 -3.66 -4.20 0.60
C ASP A 31 -2.73 -3.06 0.18
N ILE A 32 -2.72 -2.74 -1.11
CA ILE A 32 -1.87 -1.74 -1.74
C ILE A 32 -2.72 -0.51 -2.03
N TYR A 33 -2.47 0.56 -1.28
CA TYR A 33 -3.11 1.85 -1.47
C TYR A 33 -2.19 2.80 -2.22
N ARG A 34 -2.76 3.61 -3.10
CA ARG A 34 -2.04 4.66 -3.83
C ARG A 34 -2.66 6.01 -3.53
N ALA A 35 -1.80 6.96 -3.18
CA ALA A 35 -2.21 8.34 -3.05
C ALA A 35 -2.67 8.88 -4.42
N ASP A 36 -3.60 9.81 -4.39
CA ASP A 36 -3.92 10.67 -5.52
C ASP A 36 -2.72 11.59 -5.88
N PRO A 37 -2.78 12.35 -6.99
CA PRO A 37 -1.70 13.25 -7.38
C PRO A 37 -1.40 14.35 -6.34
N THR A 38 -2.35 14.68 -5.47
CA THR A 38 -2.13 15.66 -4.39
C THR A 38 -1.43 15.07 -3.18
N GLY A 39 -1.40 13.74 -3.06
CA GLY A 39 -0.80 13.03 -1.93
C GLY A 39 -1.70 12.94 -0.71
N THR A 40 -2.95 13.41 -0.80
CA THR A 40 -3.85 13.59 0.35
C THR A 40 -4.74 12.38 0.57
N GLU A 41 -5.25 11.80 -0.51
CA GLU A 41 -6.24 10.73 -0.45
C GLU A 41 -5.68 9.41 -0.94
N TYR A 42 -5.85 8.35 -0.15
CA TYR A 42 -5.34 7.01 -0.48
C TYR A 42 -6.47 6.09 -0.90
N THR A 43 -6.35 5.51 -2.09
CA THR A 43 -7.35 4.58 -2.64
C THR A 43 -6.77 3.17 -2.76
N LEU A 44 -7.54 2.16 -2.38
CA LEU A 44 -7.15 0.76 -2.55
C LEU A 44 -7.04 0.45 -4.04
N ARG A 45 -5.86 0.01 -4.48
CA ARG A 45 -5.62 -0.35 -5.89
C ARG A 45 -5.59 -1.86 -6.10
N LYS A 46 -5.08 -2.60 -5.13
CA LYS A 46 -4.93 -4.05 -5.24
C LYS A 46 -4.88 -4.70 -3.87
N THR A 47 -5.40 -5.91 -3.78
CA THR A 47 -5.13 -6.83 -2.68
C THR A 47 -4.35 -8.02 -3.24
N VAL A 48 -3.27 -8.39 -2.56
CA VAL A 48 -2.43 -9.55 -2.89
C VAL A 48 -2.50 -10.53 -1.74
N LEU A 49 -2.78 -11.81 -2.03
CA LEU A 49 -2.58 -12.90 -1.08
C LEU A 49 -1.09 -13.29 -1.12
N LEU A 50 -0.45 -13.42 0.04
CA LEU A 50 0.90 -13.94 0.15
C LEU A 50 0.80 -15.44 0.39
N ASP A 51 1.36 -16.22 -0.54
CA ASP A 51 1.51 -17.68 -0.45
C ASP A 51 2.85 -18.06 0.20
#